data_AF-A0A7V3RZM8-F1
#
_entry.id   AF-A0A7V3RZM8-F1
#
_cell.length_a   1.000
_cell.length_b   1.000
_cell.length_c   1.000
_cell.angle_alpha   90.00
_cell.angle_beta   90.00
_cell.angle_gamma   90.00
#
_symmetry.space_group_name_H-M   'P 1'
#
loop_
_entity.id
_entity.type
_entity.pdbx_description
1 polymer ?
#
loop_
_entity_poly.entity_id
_entity_poly.type
_entity_poly.pdbx_seq_one_letter_code
_entity_poly.pdbx_strand_id
1 'polypeptide(L)'
;MGRRNRILQTKKVLVFGMGACLGAALVLLLGCLKLKGKEVLVREPRAVSESSLSYTPPPEPHFSAEFVKNYLPLISTMISPKVEKAAEDVYVAMGYGLGNMVMIRTDDGLVIIDAGDSAEVANRVMADFRKISKLPVRYLILTHFHPDHTGGFKAVAAPGVEIIATQDFLYWINYQNNFLAEHHRRSRTAQSGNSAPGYGFEVPLLKRSPLQIENEPKPDLPAPTITFRDNYSFTLGGKRFELFHTRGETEDHLAVWMPDQKILFPADLYYHSFPNLSTPMLEARPVQGWIDSLNRFIELGPEIMVPQHTWPIKGAAQVREHLVNYRDAVEFVHRETVRCINQGKTVDQAVAEVKLPERLKNLDYLQENYGKVEWSVRGIYHGYKGWYDGDGTGLYPLPPSHRSRELVALAGGANNVLARAIELQKAGEHQLCLELCEVVIQANPGDRLAHRIKAESLKQLAFSIPNLNTFGFYRSAYALEMQAAEQGEPKDE
;
A
#
# COMPACT_ATOMS: atom_id res chain seq x y z
N MET A 1 50.91 41.21 -8.95
CA MET A 1 50.23 40.14 -8.19
C MET A 1 49.59 39.10 -9.14
N GLY A 2 50.34 38.55 -10.11
CA GLY A 2 49.75 37.88 -11.28
C GLY A 2 50.45 36.63 -11.83
N ARG A 3 51.15 35.84 -10.99
CA ARG A 3 51.87 34.64 -11.47
C ARG A 3 51.57 33.31 -10.74
N ARG A 4 50.68 33.26 -9.75
CA ARG A 4 50.39 32.03 -8.99
C ARG A 4 49.16 31.22 -9.43
N ASN A 5 48.26 31.76 -10.27
CA ASN A 5 47.02 31.05 -10.65
C ASN A 5 47.08 30.18 -11.92
N ARG A 6 48.17 30.19 -12.71
CA ARG A 6 48.28 29.34 -13.92
C ARG A 6 48.78 27.91 -13.67
N ILE A 7 49.36 27.62 -12.50
CA ILE A 7 49.97 26.32 -12.21
C ILE A 7 48.95 25.33 -11.59
N LEU A 8 47.89 25.81 -10.95
CA LEU A 8 46.85 24.95 -10.36
C LEU A 8 45.79 24.46 -11.37
N GLN A 9 45.48 25.22 -12.42
CA GLN A 9 44.57 24.75 -13.48
C GLN A 9 45.22 23.69 -14.38
N THR A 10 46.53 23.77 -14.64
CA THR A 10 47.26 22.79 -15.46
C THR A 10 47.42 21.43 -14.78
N LYS A 11 47.52 21.37 -13.45
CA LYS A 11 47.57 20.08 -12.72
C LYS A 11 46.23 19.34 -12.67
N LYS A 12 45.08 20.04 -12.59
CA LYS A 12 43.75 19.39 -12.63
C LYS A 12 43.41 18.82 -14.02
N VAL A 13 43.85 19.50 -15.09
CA VAL A 13 43.69 19.00 -16.48
C VAL A 13 44.58 17.79 -16.74
N LEU A 14 45.79 17.73 -16.17
CA LEU A 14 46.69 16.60 -16.34
C LEU A 14 46.19 15.31 -15.64
N VAL A 15 45.57 15.42 -14.46
CA VAL A 15 45.03 14.27 -13.71
C VAL A 15 43.79 13.69 -14.40
N PHE A 16 42.90 14.54 -14.93
CA PHE A 16 41.77 14.09 -15.74
C PHE A 16 42.20 13.54 -17.12
N GLY A 17 43.19 14.16 -17.75
CA GLY A 17 43.75 13.70 -19.03
C GLY A 17 44.47 12.35 -18.93
N MET A 18 45.28 12.13 -17.88
CA MET A 18 45.91 10.82 -17.65
C MET A 18 44.89 9.74 -17.27
N GLY A 19 43.86 10.05 -16.46
CA GLY A 19 42.80 9.10 -16.13
C GLY A 19 41.97 8.67 -17.35
N ALA A 20 41.66 9.60 -18.25
CA ALA A 20 40.94 9.31 -19.50
C ALA A 20 41.82 8.54 -20.50
N CYS A 21 43.10 8.87 -20.63
CA CYS A 21 44.03 8.14 -21.50
C CYS A 21 44.36 6.74 -20.97
N LEU A 22 44.51 6.55 -19.65
CA LEU A 22 44.65 5.22 -19.04
C LEU A 22 43.37 4.40 -19.21
N GLY A 23 42.20 5.00 -19.01
CA GLY A 23 40.91 4.32 -19.24
C GLY A 23 40.73 3.88 -20.69
N ALA A 24 41.03 4.75 -21.66
CA ALA A 24 40.95 4.42 -23.09
C ALA A 24 41.99 3.37 -23.51
N ALA A 25 43.23 3.45 -23.00
CA ALA A 25 44.27 2.45 -23.25
C ALA A 25 43.92 1.09 -22.63
N LEU A 26 43.32 1.07 -21.44
CA LEU A 26 42.86 -0.16 -20.77
C LEU A 26 41.68 -0.80 -21.52
N VAL A 27 40.73 -0.01 -22.01
CA VAL A 27 39.61 -0.47 -22.83
C VAL A 27 40.08 -1.01 -24.19
N LEU A 28 41.07 -0.37 -24.81
CA LEU A 28 41.71 -0.86 -26.04
C LEU A 28 42.50 -2.17 -25.79
N LEU A 29 43.23 -2.27 -24.68
CA LEU A 29 43.94 -3.49 -24.26
C LEU A 29 42.98 -4.64 -23.91
N LEU A 30 41.88 -4.36 -23.23
CA LEU A 30 40.84 -5.34 -22.89
C LEU A 30 39.99 -5.74 -24.10
N GLY A 31 39.76 -4.83 -25.05
CA GLY A 31 39.08 -5.12 -26.32
C GLY A 31 39.83 -6.10 -27.23
N CYS A 32 41.15 -6.22 -27.06
CA CYS A 32 41.97 -7.24 -27.72
C CYS A 32 41.94 -8.61 -27.03
N LEU A 33 41.52 -8.67 -25.76
CA LEU A 33 41.35 -9.91 -25.02
C LEU A 33 39.93 -10.44 -25.28
N LYS A 34 39.78 -11.42 -26.16
CA LYS A 34 38.56 -12.25 -26.22
C LYS A 34 38.48 -13.09 -24.93
N LEU A 35 38.06 -12.46 -23.84
CA LEU A 35 37.65 -13.15 -22.62
C LEU A 35 36.34 -13.88 -22.93
N LYS A 36 36.43 -15.10 -23.47
CA LYS A 36 35.30 -16.01 -23.46
C LYS A 36 35.02 -16.32 -21.99
N GLY A 37 33.93 -15.76 -21.46
CA GLY A 37 33.43 -16.18 -20.15
C GLY A 37 33.22 -17.69 -20.17
N LYS A 38 33.72 -18.39 -19.14
CA LYS A 38 33.35 -19.80 -18.95
C LYS A 38 31.86 -19.83 -18.61
N GLU A 39 31.10 -20.71 -19.26
CA GLU A 39 29.71 -20.95 -18.86
C GLU A 39 29.69 -21.44 -17.41
N VAL A 40 28.77 -20.88 -16.61
CA VAL A 40 28.56 -21.33 -15.23
C VAL A 40 27.97 -22.73 -15.28
N LEU A 41 28.65 -23.69 -14.66
CA LEU A 41 28.16 -25.07 -14.60
C LEU A 41 26.97 -25.13 -13.64
N VAL A 42 25.77 -25.31 -14.20
CA VAL A 42 24.54 -25.53 -13.43
C VAL A 42 23.97 -26.88 -13.86
N ARG A 43 23.94 -27.84 -12.94
CA ARG A 43 23.30 -29.14 -13.16
C ARG A 43 21.82 -29.02 -12.84
N GLU A 44 20.97 -29.61 -13.68
CA GLU A 44 19.55 -29.79 -13.36
C GLU A 44 19.40 -30.83 -12.22
N PRO A 45 18.85 -30.43 -11.06
CA PRO A 45 18.59 -31.35 -9.96
C PRO A 45 17.41 -32.28 -10.29
N ARG A 46 17.44 -33.49 -9.70
CA ARG A 46 16.43 -34.53 -9.94
C ARG A 46 15.03 -34.01 -9.57
N ALA A 47 14.04 -34.43 -10.35
CA ALA A 47 12.64 -34.17 -10.03
C ALA A 47 12.27 -34.82 -8.69
N VAL A 48 11.39 -34.15 -7.95
CA VAL A 48 10.83 -34.61 -6.68
C VAL A 48 9.47 -35.24 -6.96
N SER A 49 9.21 -36.41 -6.39
CA SER A 49 7.91 -37.09 -6.47
C SER A 49 6.85 -36.38 -5.64
N GLU A 50 5.58 -36.56 -5.99
CA GLU A 50 4.46 -36.10 -5.18
C GLU A 50 4.49 -36.75 -3.79
N SER A 51 4.16 -35.96 -2.77
CA SER A 51 4.07 -36.39 -1.38
C SER A 51 2.76 -37.15 -1.11
N SER A 52 2.74 -37.98 -0.06
CA SER A 52 1.64 -38.93 0.18
C SER A 52 1.34 -39.18 1.67
N LEU A 53 1.51 -38.17 2.52
CA LEU A 53 1.23 -38.31 3.96
C LEU A 53 -0.27 -38.19 4.26
N SER A 54 -0.69 -38.85 5.35
CA SER A 54 -1.99 -38.54 5.96
C SER A 54 -1.95 -37.16 6.61
N TYR A 55 -2.98 -36.36 6.37
CA TYR A 55 -3.08 -34.99 6.85
C TYR A 55 -4.46 -34.73 7.45
N THR A 56 -4.46 -34.01 8.57
CA THR A 56 -5.67 -33.52 9.22
C THR A 56 -5.51 -32.01 9.39
N PRO A 57 -6.38 -31.20 8.76
CA PRO A 57 -6.36 -29.75 8.93
C PRO A 57 -6.46 -29.31 10.40
N PRO A 58 -5.90 -28.15 10.76
CA PRO A 58 -6.15 -27.54 12.06
C PRO A 58 -7.64 -27.20 12.23
N PRO A 59 -8.14 -27.05 13.48
CA PRO A 59 -9.48 -26.55 13.73
C PRO A 59 -9.73 -25.19 13.06
N GLU A 60 -10.98 -24.92 12.71
CA GLU A 60 -11.39 -23.62 12.15
C GLU A 60 -10.95 -22.47 13.07
N PRO A 61 -10.27 -21.44 12.54
CA PRO A 61 -9.86 -20.30 13.34
C PRO A 61 -11.05 -19.42 13.70
N HIS A 62 -10.89 -18.69 14.80
CA HIS A 62 -11.85 -17.68 15.25
C HIS A 62 -11.11 -16.37 15.51
N PHE A 63 -11.78 -15.24 15.30
CA PHE A 63 -11.25 -13.96 15.75
C PHE A 63 -11.02 -13.98 17.26
N SER A 64 -9.88 -13.47 17.72
CA SER A 64 -9.58 -13.38 19.13
C SER A 64 -10.62 -12.52 19.86
N ALA A 65 -10.85 -12.78 21.15
CA ALA A 65 -11.75 -11.94 21.95
C ALA A 65 -11.31 -10.47 21.97
N GLU A 66 -10.00 -10.22 21.93
CA GLU A 66 -9.42 -8.88 21.83
C GLU A 66 -9.72 -8.21 20.48
N PHE A 67 -9.58 -8.95 19.37
CA PHE A 67 -10.01 -8.46 18.06
C PHE A 67 -11.49 -8.07 18.09
N VAL A 68 -12.36 -8.96 18.56
CA VAL A 68 -13.80 -8.70 18.61
C VAL A 68 -14.10 -7.47 19.46
N LYS A 69 -13.47 -7.34 20.63
CA LYS A 69 -13.72 -6.22 21.55
C LYS A 69 -13.24 -4.87 21.00
N ASN A 70 -12.04 -4.83 20.43
CA ASN A 70 -11.39 -3.56 20.08
C ASN A 70 -11.67 -3.13 18.63
N TYR A 71 -11.88 -4.08 17.72
CA TYR A 71 -11.95 -3.80 16.29
C TYR A 71 -13.35 -3.89 15.70
N LEU A 72 -14.23 -4.72 16.26
CA LEU A 72 -15.60 -4.83 15.75
C LEU A 72 -16.38 -3.51 15.86
N PRO A 73 -16.27 -2.71 16.94
CA PRO A 73 -16.89 -1.38 17.00
C PRO A 73 -16.34 -0.41 15.95
N LEU A 74 -15.03 -0.47 15.68
CA LEU A 74 -14.38 0.33 14.65
C LEU A 74 -14.92 -0.04 13.26
N ILE A 75 -14.93 -1.32 12.92
CA ILE A 75 -15.49 -1.84 11.66
C ILE A 75 -16.96 -1.45 11.54
N SER A 76 -17.76 -1.67 12.58
CA SER A 76 -19.17 -1.28 12.62
C SER A 76 -19.37 0.20 12.31
N THR A 77 -18.54 1.07 12.90
CA THR A 77 -18.57 2.52 12.63
C THR A 77 -18.16 2.83 11.19
N MET A 78 -17.15 2.14 10.66
CA MET A 78 -16.69 2.32 9.28
C MET A 78 -17.68 1.84 8.24
N ILE A 79 -18.59 0.91 8.55
CA ILE A 79 -19.57 0.37 7.59
C ILE A 79 -21.00 0.83 7.85
N SER A 80 -21.22 1.70 8.84
CA SER A 80 -22.53 2.26 9.17
C SER A 80 -22.72 3.60 8.46
N PRO A 81 -23.53 3.67 7.38
CA PRO A 81 -23.67 4.88 6.59
C PRO A 81 -24.25 6.02 7.43
N LYS A 82 -23.55 7.16 7.49
CA LYS A 82 -24.02 8.38 8.15
C LYS A 82 -23.48 9.64 7.48
N VAL A 83 -24.32 10.69 7.44
CA VAL A 83 -23.89 12.05 7.10
C VAL A 83 -23.78 12.85 8.38
N GLU A 84 -22.56 13.19 8.78
CA GLU A 84 -22.26 13.88 10.03
C GLU A 84 -21.88 15.34 9.78
N LYS A 85 -22.35 16.25 10.65
CA LYS A 85 -21.93 17.66 10.65
C LYS A 85 -20.56 17.78 11.33
N ALA A 86 -19.51 17.95 10.55
CA ALA A 86 -18.14 18.09 11.05
C ALA A 86 -17.90 19.49 11.63
N ALA A 87 -18.37 20.53 10.96
CA ALA A 87 -18.29 21.93 11.38
C ALA A 87 -19.54 22.71 10.93
N GLU A 88 -19.57 24.02 11.17
CA GLU A 88 -20.58 24.87 10.52
C GLU A 88 -20.47 24.74 8.99
N ASP A 89 -21.60 24.43 8.34
CA ASP A 89 -21.73 24.17 6.91
C ASP A 89 -20.89 23.02 6.30
N VAL A 90 -20.05 22.34 7.07
CA VAL A 90 -19.23 21.21 6.61
C VAL A 90 -19.83 19.89 7.09
N TYR A 91 -20.12 19.01 6.14
CA TYR A 91 -20.68 17.69 6.36
C TYR A 91 -19.75 16.63 5.77
N VAL A 92 -19.66 15.47 6.40
CA VAL A 92 -18.91 14.32 5.89
C VAL A 92 -19.82 13.10 5.87
N ALA A 93 -19.82 12.39 4.74
CA ALA A 93 -20.49 11.11 4.60
C ALA A 93 -19.48 9.99 4.87
N MET A 94 -19.73 9.21 5.92
CA MET A 94 -18.89 8.09 6.34
C MET A 94 -19.67 6.78 6.22
N GLY A 95 -18.97 5.69 5.91
CA GLY A 95 -19.50 4.33 5.89
C GLY A 95 -20.48 4.00 4.78
N TYR A 96 -20.51 4.80 3.71
CA TYR A 96 -21.18 4.44 2.46
C TYR A 96 -20.28 3.61 1.53
N GLY A 97 -18.95 3.74 1.68
CA GLY A 97 -17.89 3.08 0.93
C GLY A 97 -16.56 3.23 1.69
N LEU A 98 -15.42 2.95 1.04
CA LEU A 98 -14.10 3.13 1.67
C LEU A 98 -13.79 4.62 1.85
N GLY A 99 -13.99 5.41 0.80
CA GLY A 99 -13.75 6.85 0.76
C GLY A 99 -14.92 7.64 1.37
N ASN A 100 -14.58 8.65 2.16
CA ASN A 100 -15.53 9.66 2.63
C ASN A 100 -15.76 10.70 1.53
N MET A 101 -17.00 11.15 1.41
CA MET A 101 -17.31 12.37 0.66
C MET A 101 -17.53 13.51 1.63
N VAL A 102 -16.96 14.68 1.34
CA VAL A 102 -17.18 15.90 2.13
C VAL A 102 -18.06 16.85 1.34
N MET A 103 -19.12 17.35 1.97
CA MET A 103 -20.06 18.28 1.37
C MET A 103 -20.08 19.60 2.17
N ILE A 104 -19.72 20.68 1.51
CA ILE A 104 -19.59 22.02 2.11
C ILE A 104 -20.66 22.92 1.53
N ARG A 105 -21.50 23.49 2.40
CA ARG A 105 -22.51 24.49 2.01
C ARG A 105 -21.89 25.87 1.97
N THR A 106 -22.30 26.67 0.99
CA THR A 106 -22.00 28.10 0.88
C THR A 106 -23.29 28.82 0.47
N ASP A 107 -23.28 30.15 0.46
CA ASP A 107 -24.45 30.93 0.02
C ASP A 107 -24.78 30.76 -1.47
N ASP A 108 -23.80 30.41 -2.31
CA ASP A 108 -23.93 30.35 -3.78
C ASP A 108 -23.98 28.91 -4.35
N GLY A 109 -23.87 27.91 -3.49
CA GLY A 109 -23.86 26.50 -3.90
C GLY A 109 -23.09 25.57 -2.99
N LEU A 110 -22.85 24.34 -3.46
CA LEU A 110 -22.07 23.32 -2.77
C LEU A 110 -20.68 23.18 -3.36
N VAL A 111 -19.70 22.96 -2.48
CA VAL A 111 -18.39 22.39 -2.82
C VAL A 111 -18.36 20.96 -2.29
N ILE A 112 -18.08 20.00 -3.16
CA ILE A 112 -17.91 18.60 -2.81
C ILE A 112 -16.41 18.26 -2.90
N ILE A 113 -15.87 17.55 -1.90
CA ILE A 113 -14.52 16.98 -1.94
C ILE A 113 -14.68 15.46 -2.02
N ASP A 114 -14.12 14.90 -3.09
CA ASP A 114 -14.20 13.51 -3.52
C ASP A 114 -15.61 13.00 -3.80
N ALA A 115 -15.68 11.89 -4.52
CA ALA A 115 -16.90 11.32 -5.08
C ALA A 115 -17.17 9.88 -4.65
N GLY A 116 -16.40 9.33 -3.71
CA GLY A 116 -16.56 7.96 -3.24
C GLY A 116 -16.22 6.89 -4.28
N ASP A 117 -16.41 5.64 -3.88
CA ASP A 117 -15.97 4.44 -4.59
C ASP A 117 -16.66 4.20 -5.92
N SER A 118 -17.91 4.62 -6.06
CA SER A 118 -18.71 4.36 -7.25
C SER A 118 -19.87 5.31 -7.40
N ALA A 119 -20.49 5.31 -8.58
CA ALA A 119 -21.69 6.10 -8.84
C ALA A 119 -22.84 5.71 -7.90
N GLU A 120 -22.96 4.44 -7.51
CA GLU A 120 -23.97 4.00 -6.55
C GLU A 120 -23.73 4.62 -5.17
N VAL A 121 -22.50 4.54 -4.67
CA VAL A 121 -22.09 5.12 -3.39
C VAL A 121 -22.36 6.62 -3.38
N ALA A 122 -21.89 7.33 -4.40
CA ALA A 122 -22.10 8.77 -4.55
C ALA A 122 -23.58 9.16 -4.59
N ASN A 123 -24.41 8.41 -5.33
CA ASN A 123 -25.85 8.66 -5.40
C ASN A 123 -26.54 8.49 -4.04
N ARG A 124 -26.15 7.46 -3.26
CA ARG A 124 -26.68 7.23 -1.91
C ARG A 124 -26.27 8.36 -0.96
N VAL A 125 -25.01 8.74 -0.96
CA VAL A 125 -24.49 9.88 -0.18
C VAL A 125 -25.26 11.16 -0.53
N MET A 126 -25.38 11.47 -1.82
CA MET A 126 -26.07 12.67 -2.26
C MET A 126 -27.57 12.61 -1.93
N ALA A 127 -28.22 11.46 -2.03
CA ALA A 127 -29.63 11.31 -1.64
C ALA A 127 -29.85 11.67 -0.15
N ASP A 128 -28.97 11.21 0.73
CA ASP A 128 -29.04 11.54 2.16
C ASP A 128 -28.65 12.98 2.45
N PHE A 129 -27.58 13.50 1.84
CA PHE A 129 -27.19 14.90 2.00
C PHE A 129 -28.23 15.87 1.45
N ARG A 130 -28.98 15.48 0.40
CA ARG A 130 -30.08 16.29 -0.15
C ARG A 130 -31.23 16.47 0.83
N LYS A 131 -31.34 15.67 1.89
CA LYS A 131 -32.30 15.92 3.00
C LYS A 131 -31.89 17.15 3.83
N ILE A 132 -30.60 17.52 3.81
CA ILE A 132 -30.01 18.64 4.53
C ILE A 132 -29.91 19.90 3.65
N SER A 133 -29.50 19.76 2.39
CA SER A 133 -29.30 20.90 1.48
C SER A 133 -29.76 20.62 0.05
N LYS A 134 -30.48 21.58 -0.54
CA LYS A 134 -30.95 21.53 -1.94
C LYS A 134 -30.12 22.41 -2.90
N LEU A 135 -29.06 23.06 -2.41
CA LEU A 135 -28.21 23.95 -3.23
C LEU A 135 -27.53 23.22 -4.40
N PRO A 136 -27.38 23.83 -5.58
CA PRO A 136 -26.68 23.20 -6.69
C PRO A 136 -25.21 22.93 -6.34
N VAL A 137 -24.65 21.83 -6.85
CA VAL A 137 -23.20 21.60 -6.80
C VAL A 137 -22.53 22.57 -7.77
N ARG A 138 -21.47 23.23 -7.33
CA ARG A 138 -20.70 24.20 -8.13
C ARG A 138 -19.29 23.70 -8.38
N TYR A 139 -18.67 23.09 -7.37
CA TYR A 139 -17.33 22.53 -7.46
C TYR A 139 -17.31 21.10 -6.96
N LEU A 140 -16.57 20.25 -7.68
CA LEU A 140 -16.11 18.95 -7.26
C LEU A 140 -14.58 18.99 -7.23
N ILE A 141 -13.99 18.79 -6.06
CA ILE A 141 -12.54 18.68 -5.88
C ILE A 141 -12.21 17.20 -5.78
N LEU A 142 -11.34 16.70 -6.67
CA LEU A 142 -10.82 15.34 -6.60
C LEU A 142 -9.41 15.38 -6.01
N THR A 143 -9.23 14.77 -4.85
CA THR A 143 -8.01 14.93 -4.06
C THR A 143 -6.82 14.21 -4.68
N HIS A 144 -7.05 13.03 -5.27
CA HIS A 144 -6.05 12.24 -5.98
C HIS A 144 -6.70 11.11 -6.81
N PHE A 145 -5.91 10.42 -7.65
CA PHE A 145 -6.41 9.48 -8.64
C PHE A 145 -7.02 8.17 -8.14
N HIS A 146 -6.98 7.87 -6.83
CA HIS A 146 -7.42 6.57 -6.35
C HIS A 146 -8.94 6.35 -6.56
N PRO A 147 -9.39 5.11 -6.84
CA PRO A 147 -10.78 4.83 -7.23
C PRO A 147 -11.82 5.15 -6.16
N ASP A 148 -11.48 4.99 -4.88
CA ASP A 148 -12.33 5.29 -3.74
C ASP A 148 -12.63 6.78 -3.54
N HIS A 149 -11.90 7.65 -4.26
CA HIS A 149 -12.10 9.11 -4.26
C HIS A 149 -12.74 9.61 -5.56
N THR A 150 -12.56 8.85 -6.65
CA THR A 150 -12.92 9.29 -8.01
C THR A 150 -14.03 8.47 -8.65
N GLY A 151 -14.32 7.25 -8.19
CA GLY A 151 -15.19 6.29 -8.86
C GLY A 151 -16.62 6.79 -9.05
N GLY A 152 -17.14 7.56 -8.09
CA GLY A 152 -18.47 8.14 -8.18
C GLY A 152 -18.60 9.48 -8.89
N PHE A 153 -17.54 10.01 -9.52
CA PHE A 153 -17.53 11.40 -10.01
C PHE A 153 -18.71 11.73 -10.93
N LYS A 154 -19.14 10.81 -11.80
CA LYS A 154 -20.28 11.03 -12.73
C LYS A 154 -21.60 11.33 -12.03
N ALA A 155 -21.81 10.80 -10.83
CA ALA A 155 -23.02 11.07 -10.05
C ALA A 155 -23.05 12.50 -9.49
N VAL A 156 -21.89 13.15 -9.39
CA VAL A 156 -21.73 14.50 -8.83
C VAL A 156 -21.47 15.55 -9.90
N ALA A 157 -20.74 15.20 -10.96
CA ALA A 157 -20.29 16.05 -12.06
C ALA A 157 -21.38 16.36 -13.10
N ALA A 158 -22.46 17.04 -12.67
CA ALA A 158 -23.50 17.54 -13.57
C ALA A 158 -22.97 18.66 -14.50
N PRO A 159 -23.64 18.95 -15.63
CA PRO A 159 -23.26 20.08 -16.50
C PRO A 159 -23.14 21.40 -15.73
N GLY A 160 -22.02 22.10 -15.89
CA GLY A 160 -21.72 23.36 -15.21
C GLY A 160 -21.08 23.22 -13.82
N VAL A 161 -20.79 22.00 -13.37
CA VAL A 161 -19.91 21.76 -12.21
C VAL A 161 -18.45 21.88 -12.65
N GLU A 162 -17.69 22.71 -11.96
CA GLU A 162 -16.23 22.78 -12.14
C GLU A 162 -15.57 21.63 -11.39
N ILE A 163 -14.75 20.84 -12.08
CA ILE A 163 -13.99 19.72 -11.51
C ILE A 163 -12.54 20.16 -11.35
N ILE A 164 -12.07 20.20 -10.11
CA ILE A 164 -10.71 20.64 -9.77
C ILE A 164 -9.86 19.42 -9.39
N ALA A 165 -8.68 19.31 -10.00
CA ALA A 165 -7.65 18.36 -9.61
C ALA A 165 -6.26 18.97 -9.82
N THR A 166 -5.19 18.24 -9.47
CA THR A 166 -3.83 18.68 -9.79
C THR A 166 -3.50 18.43 -11.27
N GLN A 167 -2.45 19.08 -11.76
CA GLN A 167 -2.01 19.01 -13.16
C GLN A 167 -1.67 17.58 -13.62
N ASP A 168 -1.11 16.77 -12.72
CA ASP A 168 -0.63 15.42 -13.05
C ASP A 168 -1.69 14.32 -12.80
N PHE A 169 -2.87 14.67 -12.30
CA PHE A 169 -3.95 13.75 -11.96
C PHE A 169 -4.28 12.75 -13.09
N LEU A 170 -4.47 13.24 -14.32
CA LEU A 170 -4.78 12.38 -15.47
C LEU A 170 -3.61 11.46 -15.88
N TYR A 171 -2.37 11.91 -15.66
CA TYR A 171 -1.19 11.07 -15.93
C TYR A 171 -1.22 9.85 -15.02
N TRP A 172 -1.51 10.02 -13.72
CA TRP A 172 -1.52 8.92 -12.77
C TRP A 172 -2.72 7.99 -12.93
N ILE A 173 -3.89 8.51 -13.30
CA ILE A 173 -5.01 7.65 -13.74
C ILE A 173 -4.58 6.78 -14.94
N ASN A 174 -3.93 7.37 -15.94
CA ASN A 174 -3.44 6.62 -17.10
C ASN A 174 -2.36 5.59 -16.73
N TYR A 175 -1.43 5.96 -15.85
CA TYR A 175 -0.41 5.05 -15.31
C TYR A 175 -1.07 3.83 -14.66
N GLN A 176 -2.06 4.06 -13.78
CA GLN A 176 -2.76 3.00 -13.08
C GLN A 176 -3.62 2.14 -14.02
N ASN A 177 -4.41 2.76 -14.90
CA ASN A 177 -5.49 2.10 -15.63
C ASN A 177 -5.08 1.61 -17.03
N ASN A 178 -3.91 2.00 -17.53
CA ASN A 178 -3.42 1.57 -18.85
C ASN A 178 -1.98 1.01 -18.79
N PHE A 179 -1.01 1.69 -18.16
CA PHE A 179 0.38 1.25 -18.18
C PHE A 179 0.63 0.00 -17.31
N LEU A 180 0.20 0.02 -16.04
CA LEU A 180 0.27 -1.12 -15.11
C LEU A 180 -1.09 -1.76 -14.81
N ALA A 181 -2.06 -1.61 -15.71
CA ALA A 181 -3.47 -1.97 -15.50
C ALA A 181 -3.67 -3.37 -14.89
N GLU A 182 -3.12 -4.39 -15.53
CA GLU A 182 -3.30 -5.78 -15.11
C GLU A 182 -2.53 -6.11 -13.83
N HIS A 183 -1.38 -5.47 -13.60
CA HIS A 183 -0.65 -5.63 -12.35
C HIS A 183 -1.41 -5.01 -11.17
N HIS A 184 -1.86 -3.76 -11.31
CA HIS A 184 -2.64 -3.09 -10.27
C HIS A 184 -4.00 -3.75 -10.03
N ARG A 185 -4.64 -4.29 -11.07
CA ARG A 185 -5.85 -5.11 -10.91
C ARG A 185 -5.56 -6.35 -10.05
N ARG A 186 -4.51 -7.11 -10.38
CA ARG A 186 -4.09 -8.28 -9.58
C ARG A 186 -3.72 -7.91 -8.14
N SER A 187 -3.01 -6.79 -7.94
CA SER A 187 -2.68 -6.27 -6.60
C SER A 187 -3.94 -5.97 -5.78
N ARG A 188 -4.89 -5.19 -6.32
CA ARG A 188 -6.18 -4.90 -5.65
C ARG A 188 -7.01 -6.15 -5.41
N THR A 189 -7.03 -7.10 -6.34
CA THR A 189 -7.70 -8.38 -6.17
C THR A 189 -7.05 -9.19 -5.04
N ALA A 190 -5.72 -9.20 -4.94
CA ALA A 190 -5.00 -9.86 -3.86
C ALA A 190 -5.29 -9.20 -2.51
N GLN A 191 -5.16 -7.88 -2.41
CA GLN A 191 -5.39 -7.08 -1.22
C GLN A 191 -6.83 -7.15 -0.72
N SER A 192 -7.82 -7.24 -1.62
CA SER A 192 -9.24 -7.37 -1.24
C SER A 192 -9.64 -8.81 -0.90
N GLY A 193 -8.74 -9.79 -1.05
CA GLY A 193 -9.04 -11.19 -0.70
C GLY A 193 -9.77 -11.97 -1.79
N ASN A 194 -9.69 -11.59 -3.06
CA ASN A 194 -10.57 -12.09 -4.11
C ASN A 194 -9.85 -12.78 -5.30
N SER A 195 -8.61 -13.26 -5.13
CA SER A 195 -7.82 -13.86 -6.22
C SER A 195 -8.40 -15.12 -6.85
N ALA A 196 -9.09 -15.96 -6.08
CA ALA A 196 -9.79 -17.15 -6.58
C ALA A 196 -11.15 -17.29 -5.86
N PRO A 197 -12.20 -16.57 -6.29
CA PRO A 197 -13.44 -16.41 -5.51
C PRO A 197 -14.14 -17.71 -5.13
N GLY A 198 -14.02 -18.76 -5.95
CA GLY A 198 -14.60 -20.08 -5.69
C GLY A 198 -13.87 -20.90 -4.61
N TYR A 199 -12.69 -20.47 -4.17
CA TYR A 199 -11.83 -21.18 -3.24
C TYR A 199 -11.53 -20.37 -1.97
N GLY A 200 -12.09 -19.16 -1.82
CA GLY A 200 -11.89 -18.34 -0.63
C GLY A 200 -12.72 -18.83 0.55
N PHE A 201 -12.15 -18.88 1.76
CA PHE A 201 -12.93 -19.17 2.97
C PHE A 201 -13.93 -18.04 3.28
N GLU A 202 -15.02 -18.39 3.97
CA GLU A 202 -16.05 -17.44 4.40
C GLU A 202 -15.57 -16.58 5.58
N VAL A 203 -15.97 -15.31 5.59
CA VAL A 203 -15.71 -14.40 6.71
C VAL A 203 -16.94 -14.40 7.62
N PRO A 204 -16.80 -14.72 8.92
CA PRO A 204 -17.90 -14.60 9.87
C PRO A 204 -18.52 -13.20 9.82
N LEU A 205 -19.85 -13.11 9.84
CA LEU A 205 -20.67 -11.87 9.84
C LEU A 205 -20.67 -11.05 8.54
N LEU A 206 -19.60 -11.03 7.75
CA LEU A 206 -19.51 -10.20 6.55
C LEU A 206 -19.85 -10.95 5.25
N LYS A 207 -19.84 -12.31 5.23
CA LYS A 207 -20.00 -13.18 4.03
C LYS A 207 -19.08 -12.83 2.84
N ARG A 208 -18.26 -11.77 2.95
CA ARG A 208 -17.45 -11.06 1.97
C ARG A 208 -16.29 -10.36 2.69
N SER A 209 -15.27 -9.95 1.94
CA SER A 209 -14.14 -9.19 2.50
C SER A 209 -14.58 -7.75 2.82
N PRO A 210 -14.16 -7.17 3.96
CA PRO A 210 -14.43 -5.76 4.29
C PRO A 210 -13.76 -4.76 3.33
N LEU A 211 -12.79 -5.21 2.53
CA LEU A 211 -12.12 -4.41 1.49
C LEU A 211 -12.69 -4.68 0.08
N GLN A 212 -13.81 -5.39 -0.04
CA GLN A 212 -14.34 -5.74 -1.35
C GLN A 212 -14.93 -4.51 -2.04
N ILE A 213 -14.18 -3.99 -3.01
CA ILE A 213 -14.70 -3.13 -4.07
C ILE A 213 -15.45 -4.07 -5.02
N GLU A 214 -16.70 -3.75 -5.38
CA GLU A 214 -17.42 -4.54 -6.38
C GLU A 214 -16.61 -4.61 -7.68
N ASN A 215 -16.82 -5.67 -8.48
CA ASN A 215 -16.17 -5.81 -9.79
C ASN A 215 -16.71 -4.72 -10.71
N GLU A 216 -16.19 -3.51 -10.57
CA GLU A 216 -16.63 -2.39 -11.38
C GLU A 216 -15.98 -2.50 -12.76
N PRO A 217 -16.74 -2.21 -13.84
CA PRO A 217 -16.15 -1.95 -15.13
C PRO A 217 -15.10 -0.83 -15.01
N LYS A 218 -14.20 -0.72 -16.00
CA LYS A 218 -13.20 0.35 -16.04
C LYS A 218 -13.87 1.68 -15.69
N PRO A 219 -13.47 2.35 -14.58
CA PRO A 219 -14.15 3.56 -14.16
C PRO A 219 -14.00 4.60 -15.28
N ASP A 220 -15.05 5.38 -15.46
CA ASP A 220 -14.99 6.51 -16.36
C ASP A 220 -13.87 7.47 -15.94
N LEU A 221 -13.30 8.19 -16.90
CA LEU A 221 -12.23 9.13 -16.61
C LEU A 221 -12.84 10.47 -16.18
N PRO A 222 -12.62 10.93 -14.93
CA PRO A 222 -12.92 12.31 -14.58
C PRO A 222 -12.09 13.22 -15.50
N ALA A 223 -12.74 14.23 -16.07
CA ALA A 223 -12.08 15.25 -16.88
C ALA A 223 -12.07 16.56 -16.08
N PRO A 224 -11.00 16.84 -15.31
CA PRO A 224 -10.88 18.10 -14.58
C PRO A 224 -11.03 19.30 -15.53
N THR A 225 -11.91 20.24 -15.19
CA THR A 225 -12.07 21.50 -15.92
C THR A 225 -11.07 22.54 -15.45
N ILE A 226 -10.56 22.38 -14.21
CA ILE A 226 -9.53 23.22 -13.61
C ILE A 226 -8.41 22.32 -13.12
N THR A 227 -7.18 22.64 -13.51
CA THR A 227 -5.98 21.99 -12.99
C THR A 227 -4.96 23.01 -12.50
N PHE A 228 -4.17 22.62 -11.51
CA PHE A 228 -3.11 23.45 -10.95
C PHE A 228 -1.89 22.62 -10.57
N ARG A 229 -0.71 23.25 -10.56
CA ARG A 229 0.54 22.56 -10.18
C ARG A 229 0.78 22.62 -8.68
N ASP A 230 0.88 23.83 -8.13
CA ASP A 230 1.32 24.02 -6.75
C ASP A 230 0.17 24.46 -5.84
N ASN A 231 -0.56 25.51 -6.23
CA ASN A 231 -1.67 26.05 -5.44
C ASN A 231 -2.79 26.55 -6.35
N TYR A 232 -4.02 26.48 -5.87
CA TYR A 232 -5.21 27.08 -6.47
C TYR A 232 -6.10 27.62 -5.35
N SER A 233 -6.80 28.71 -5.58
CA SER A 233 -7.70 29.26 -4.57
C SER A 233 -8.92 29.87 -5.22
N PHE A 234 -10.06 29.73 -4.57
CA PHE A 234 -11.31 30.33 -5.01
C PHE A 234 -12.18 30.69 -3.82
N THR A 235 -13.22 31.48 -4.07
CA THR A 235 -14.24 31.82 -3.10
C THR A 235 -15.60 31.46 -3.69
N LEU A 236 -16.49 30.91 -2.86
CA LEU A 236 -17.88 30.65 -3.22
C LEU A 236 -18.76 30.98 -2.03
N GLY A 237 -19.80 31.80 -2.23
CA GLY A 237 -20.77 32.13 -1.18
C GLY A 237 -20.13 32.59 0.13
N GLY A 238 -19.14 33.49 0.04
CA GLY A 238 -18.44 34.06 1.19
C GLY A 238 -17.41 33.16 1.88
N LYS A 239 -17.19 31.91 1.42
CA LYS A 239 -16.18 31.01 1.98
C LYS A 239 -14.97 30.89 1.05
N ARG A 240 -13.77 31.04 1.62
CA ARG A 240 -12.48 30.89 0.91
C ARG A 240 -11.97 29.45 0.98
N PHE A 241 -11.50 28.95 -0.16
CA PHE A 241 -10.90 27.64 -0.30
C PHE A 241 -9.50 27.78 -0.88
N GLU A 242 -8.52 27.23 -0.19
CA GLU A 242 -7.12 27.17 -0.62
C GLU A 242 -6.74 25.71 -0.85
N LEU A 243 -6.47 25.36 -2.11
CA LEU A 243 -6.04 24.03 -2.52
C LEU A 243 -4.55 24.08 -2.79
N PHE A 244 -3.83 23.07 -2.34
CA PHE A 244 -2.41 22.98 -2.60
C PHE A 244 -1.95 21.55 -2.82
N HIS A 245 -0.98 21.41 -3.71
CA HIS A 245 -0.34 20.15 -3.98
C HIS A 245 0.43 19.70 -2.75
N THR A 246 0.35 18.40 -2.51
CA THR A 246 1.00 17.68 -1.43
C THR A 246 1.54 16.38 -2.00
N ARG A 247 2.52 15.79 -1.32
CA ARG A 247 3.11 14.50 -1.73
C ARG A 247 3.03 13.54 -0.55
N GLY A 248 3.08 12.25 -0.85
CA GLY A 248 3.05 11.21 0.18
C GLY A 248 2.20 10.06 -0.30
N GLU A 249 0.88 10.16 -0.19
CA GLU A 249 -0.02 9.08 -0.64
C GLU A 249 0.08 8.85 -2.15
N THR A 250 0.07 9.91 -2.94
CA THR A 250 0.33 9.86 -4.39
C THR A 250 1.11 11.09 -4.83
N GLU A 251 1.62 11.05 -6.06
CA GLU A 251 2.35 12.19 -6.64
C GLU A 251 1.42 13.31 -7.13
N ASP A 252 0.12 13.05 -7.34
CA ASP A 252 -0.91 14.04 -7.75
C ASP A 252 -1.76 14.56 -6.60
N HIS A 253 -1.43 14.20 -5.36
CA HIS A 253 -2.26 14.46 -4.19
C HIS A 253 -2.43 15.96 -3.87
N LEU A 254 -3.63 16.37 -3.48
CA LEU A 254 -3.89 17.72 -2.95
C LEU A 254 -4.58 17.68 -1.58
N ALA A 255 -4.40 18.76 -0.83
CA ALA A 255 -5.18 19.05 0.37
C ALA A 255 -5.99 20.33 0.16
N VAL A 256 -7.07 20.47 0.95
CA VAL A 256 -7.92 21.66 0.95
C VAL A 256 -7.86 22.33 2.32
N TRP A 257 -7.75 23.65 2.34
CA TRP A 257 -7.70 24.48 3.53
C TRP A 257 -8.78 25.56 3.46
N MET A 258 -9.57 25.67 4.52
CA MET A 258 -10.51 26.76 4.73
C MET A 258 -9.96 27.68 5.84
N PRO A 259 -9.22 28.74 5.49
CA PRO A 259 -8.49 29.56 6.46
C PRO A 259 -9.37 30.27 7.47
N ASP A 260 -10.55 30.76 7.04
CA ASP A 260 -11.40 31.60 7.89
C ASP A 260 -12.07 30.78 9.00
N GLN A 261 -12.35 29.49 8.74
CA GLN A 261 -12.88 28.52 9.70
C GLN A 261 -11.80 27.62 10.31
N LYS A 262 -10.55 27.74 9.84
CA LYS A 262 -9.41 26.88 10.17
C LYS A 262 -9.69 25.38 10.06
N ILE A 263 -10.27 24.97 8.92
CA ILE A 263 -10.61 23.56 8.64
C ILE A 263 -9.67 23.00 7.59
N LEU A 264 -8.99 21.90 7.93
CA LEU A 264 -8.11 21.16 7.04
C LEU A 264 -8.82 19.90 6.52
N PHE A 265 -8.72 19.67 5.22
CA PHE A 265 -9.07 18.43 4.55
C PHE A 265 -7.78 17.81 4.00
N PRO A 266 -7.14 16.89 4.76
CA PRO A 266 -5.81 16.39 4.45
C PRO A 266 -5.80 15.27 3.40
N ALA A 267 -6.96 14.85 2.89
CA ALA A 267 -7.12 13.65 2.09
C ALA A 267 -6.49 12.44 2.81
N ASP A 268 -5.69 11.65 2.11
CA ASP A 268 -5.20 10.37 2.62
C ASP A 268 -3.86 10.49 3.33
N LEU A 269 -3.35 11.71 3.50
CA LEU A 269 -2.17 11.96 4.32
C LEU A 269 -2.45 11.85 5.82
N TYR A 270 -3.72 11.72 6.21
CA TYR A 270 -4.14 11.34 7.55
C TYR A 270 -5.40 10.47 7.53
N TYR A 271 -5.38 9.37 8.29
CA TYR A 271 -6.54 8.59 8.69
C TYR A 271 -6.24 7.86 10.00
N HIS A 272 -7.26 7.36 10.70
CA HIS A 272 -7.11 6.69 12.00
C HIS A 272 -6.48 5.28 11.89
N SER A 273 -5.21 5.22 11.52
CA SER A 273 -4.36 4.02 11.41
C SER A 273 -2.93 4.45 11.07
N PHE A 274 -1.93 3.63 11.38
CA PHE A 274 -0.58 3.83 10.84
C PHE A 274 -0.63 3.86 9.29
N PRO A 275 0.01 4.85 8.64
CA PRO A 275 -0.12 5.05 7.20
C PRO A 275 0.49 3.90 6.41
N ASN A 276 -0.09 3.62 5.26
CA ASN A 276 0.41 2.63 4.33
C ASN A 276 1.50 3.23 3.41
N LEU A 277 2.70 3.44 3.97
CA LEU A 277 3.84 4.02 3.23
C LEU A 277 4.40 3.08 2.14
N SER A 278 3.99 1.82 2.14
CA SER A 278 4.34 0.84 1.11
C SER A 278 3.32 -0.29 1.11
N THR A 279 2.34 -0.21 0.22
CA THR A 279 1.40 -1.32 0.01
C THR A 279 2.13 -2.50 -0.61
N PRO A 280 1.99 -3.74 -0.07
CA PRO A 280 2.53 -4.92 -0.75
C PRO A 280 2.03 -5.01 -2.19
N MET A 281 2.92 -5.41 -3.10
CA MET A 281 2.66 -5.49 -4.56
C MET A 281 2.46 -4.14 -5.28
N LEU A 282 2.78 -2.99 -4.68
CA LEU A 282 2.75 -1.67 -5.34
C LEU A 282 4.03 -0.89 -5.09
N GLU A 283 4.21 0.26 -5.75
CA GLU A 283 5.36 1.13 -5.52
C GLU A 283 5.36 1.72 -4.11
N ALA A 284 6.56 1.91 -3.55
CA ALA A 284 6.73 2.60 -2.28
C ALA A 284 6.33 4.08 -2.40
N ARG A 285 5.70 4.62 -1.35
CA ARG A 285 5.28 6.02 -1.30
C ARG A 285 6.48 6.97 -1.12
N PRO A 286 6.44 8.21 -1.64
CA PRO A 286 7.45 9.24 -1.39
C PRO A 286 7.39 9.75 0.08
N VAL A 287 7.98 9.00 1.01
CA VAL A 287 7.86 9.24 2.46
C VAL A 287 8.36 10.62 2.90
N GLN A 288 9.42 11.15 2.27
CA GLN A 288 9.87 12.51 2.58
C GLN A 288 8.80 13.56 2.24
N GLY A 289 8.15 13.41 1.09
CA GLY A 289 7.04 14.28 0.69
C GLY A 289 5.86 14.20 1.65
N TRP A 290 5.60 13.01 2.21
CA TRP A 290 4.60 12.83 3.26
C TRP A 290 4.94 13.66 4.51
N ILE A 291 6.18 13.58 4.99
CA ILE A 291 6.66 14.33 6.16
C ILE A 291 6.52 15.84 5.91
N ASP A 292 6.95 16.32 4.74
CA ASP A 292 6.89 17.73 4.37
C ASP A 292 5.44 18.23 4.33
N SER A 293 4.52 17.42 3.81
CA SER A 293 3.10 17.74 3.76
C SER A 293 2.47 17.79 5.17
N LEU A 294 2.83 16.86 6.06
CA LEU A 294 2.38 16.89 7.45
C LEU A 294 2.94 18.10 8.22
N ASN A 295 4.19 18.49 7.98
CA ASN A 295 4.75 19.71 8.56
C ASN A 295 3.94 20.95 8.13
N ARG A 296 3.60 21.05 6.85
CA ARG A 296 2.72 22.12 6.35
C ARG A 296 1.35 22.13 7.04
N PHE A 297 0.74 20.96 7.26
CA PHE A 297 -0.54 20.87 7.99
C PHE A 297 -0.43 21.34 9.45
N ILE A 298 0.67 21.02 10.13
CA ILE A 298 0.94 21.48 11.50
C ILE A 298 1.08 23.02 11.52
N GLU A 299 1.76 23.60 10.53
CA GLU A 299 1.97 25.04 10.40
C GLU A 299 0.68 25.83 10.12
N LEU A 300 -0.27 25.24 9.39
CA LEU A 300 -1.58 25.86 9.15
C LEU A 300 -2.39 26.10 10.45
N GLY A 301 -2.10 25.33 11.51
CA GLY A 301 -2.80 25.42 12.79
C GLY A 301 -4.32 25.17 12.71
N PRO A 302 -4.77 24.05 12.10
CA PRO A 302 -6.19 23.70 12.00
C PRO A 302 -6.86 23.53 13.36
N GLU A 303 -8.10 23.99 13.47
CA GLU A 303 -8.97 23.74 14.63
C GLU A 303 -9.85 22.51 14.41
N ILE A 304 -10.11 22.15 13.15
CA ILE A 304 -10.85 20.95 12.74
C ILE A 304 -10.10 20.30 11.57
N MET A 305 -9.99 18.98 11.61
CA MET A 305 -9.47 18.17 10.51
C MET A 305 -10.53 17.17 10.05
N VAL A 306 -10.81 17.13 8.75
CA VAL A 306 -11.82 16.26 8.14
C VAL A 306 -11.14 15.41 7.06
N PRO A 307 -10.64 14.23 7.42
CA PRO A 307 -9.99 13.31 6.47
C PRO A 307 -10.97 12.62 5.52
N GLN A 308 -10.43 12.19 4.39
CA GLN A 308 -11.15 11.47 3.33
C GLN A 308 -11.34 9.98 3.67
N HIS A 309 -10.81 9.54 4.81
CA HIS A 309 -11.17 8.27 5.45
C HIS A 309 -11.37 8.48 6.94
N THR A 310 -12.05 7.55 7.61
CA THR A 310 -12.28 7.58 9.07
C THR A 310 -13.10 8.80 9.48
N TRP A 311 -12.82 9.46 10.61
CA TRP A 311 -13.71 10.48 11.19
C TRP A 311 -13.03 11.84 11.44
N PRO A 312 -13.82 12.94 11.50
CA PRO A 312 -13.31 14.25 11.84
C PRO A 312 -12.70 14.34 13.24
N ILE A 313 -11.68 15.19 13.39
CA ILE A 313 -11.07 15.55 14.68
C ILE A 313 -11.32 17.04 14.93
N LYS A 314 -11.74 17.37 16.17
CA LYS A 314 -12.16 18.72 16.54
C LYS A 314 -11.36 19.23 17.73
N GLY A 315 -10.99 20.50 17.69
CA GLY A 315 -10.21 21.19 18.71
C GLY A 315 -8.74 21.29 18.33
N ALA A 316 -8.21 22.52 18.30
CA ALA A 316 -6.85 22.82 17.84
C ALA A 316 -5.76 21.98 18.53
N ALA A 317 -5.88 21.77 19.84
CA ALA A 317 -4.91 20.98 20.60
C ALA A 317 -4.90 19.50 20.16
N GLN A 318 -6.09 18.91 19.98
CA GLN A 318 -6.23 17.52 19.52
C GLN A 318 -5.73 17.37 18.08
N VAL A 319 -6.16 18.25 17.16
CA VAL A 319 -5.71 18.18 15.77
C VAL A 319 -4.19 18.30 15.68
N ARG A 320 -3.59 19.24 16.42
CA ARG A 320 -2.13 19.41 16.46
C ARG A 320 -1.43 18.18 17.04
N GLU A 321 -1.93 17.61 18.13
CA GLU A 321 -1.37 16.41 18.74
C GLU A 321 -1.36 15.25 17.73
N HIS A 322 -2.49 14.99 17.08
CA HIS A 322 -2.61 13.95 16.07
C HIS A 322 -1.64 14.16 14.90
N LEU A 323 -1.61 15.36 14.32
CA LEU A 323 -0.70 15.66 13.19
C LEU A 323 0.76 15.51 13.58
N VAL A 324 1.17 15.99 14.76
CA VAL A 324 2.55 15.86 15.26
C VAL A 324 2.90 14.40 15.50
N ASN A 325 2.06 13.64 16.18
CA ASN A 325 2.31 12.22 16.44
C ASN A 325 2.35 11.39 15.15
N TYR A 326 1.47 11.69 14.19
CA TYR A 326 1.45 11.05 12.87
C TYR A 326 2.73 11.34 12.09
N ARG A 327 3.14 12.61 12.02
CA ARG A 327 4.41 13.05 11.41
C ARG A 327 5.60 12.36 12.05
N ASP A 328 5.66 12.38 13.38
CA ASP A 328 6.75 11.78 14.14
C ASP A 328 6.85 10.26 13.90
N ALA A 329 5.73 9.56 13.73
CA ALA A 329 5.72 8.12 13.43
C ALA A 329 6.30 7.84 12.03
N VAL A 330 5.85 8.58 11.02
CA VAL A 330 6.36 8.47 9.64
C VAL A 330 7.85 8.81 9.58
N GLU A 331 8.25 9.93 10.18
CA GLU A 331 9.64 10.39 10.24
C GLU A 331 10.53 9.41 11.00
N PHE A 332 10.05 8.84 12.11
CA PHE A 332 10.81 7.85 12.87
C PHE A 332 11.10 6.61 12.02
N VAL A 333 10.09 6.04 11.36
CA VAL A 333 10.27 4.82 10.54
C VAL A 333 11.22 5.08 9.38
N HIS A 334 11.11 6.24 8.72
CA HIS A 334 12.05 6.63 7.67
C HIS A 334 13.48 6.77 8.19
N ARG A 335 13.69 7.58 9.22
CA ARG A 335 15.01 7.86 9.80
C ARG A 335 15.69 6.59 10.30
N GLU A 336 14.98 5.72 11.01
CA GLU A 336 15.54 4.47 11.54
C GLU A 336 15.81 3.45 10.43
N THR A 337 14.99 3.40 9.38
CA THR A 337 15.29 2.57 8.20
C THR A 337 16.58 3.04 7.52
N VAL A 338 16.72 4.34 7.28
CA VAL A 338 17.95 4.93 6.71
C VAL A 338 19.16 4.67 7.61
N ARG A 339 19.01 4.73 8.94
CA ARG A 339 20.08 4.35 9.88
C ARG A 339 20.50 2.89 9.69
N CYS A 340 19.56 1.95 9.58
CA CYS A 340 19.86 0.54 9.34
C CYS A 340 20.60 0.32 8.00
N ILE A 341 20.18 1.01 6.93
CA ILE A 341 20.88 0.97 5.63
C ILE A 341 22.32 1.43 5.77
N ASN A 342 22.55 2.58 6.42
CA ASN A 342 23.89 3.13 6.62
C ASN A 342 24.78 2.27 7.52
N GLN A 343 24.19 1.38 8.32
CA GLN A 343 24.92 0.39 9.12
C GLN A 343 25.22 -0.91 8.34
N GLY A 344 24.83 -1.00 7.07
CA GLY A 344 25.02 -2.20 6.25
C GLY A 344 24.08 -3.35 6.59
N LYS A 345 23.02 -3.11 7.37
CA LYS A 345 22.06 -4.16 7.74
C LYS A 345 21.24 -4.61 6.55
N THR A 346 20.84 -5.88 6.51
CA THR A 346 19.88 -6.40 5.52
C THR A 346 18.48 -5.83 5.77
N VAL A 347 17.59 -5.97 4.79
CA VAL A 347 16.20 -5.53 4.95
C VAL A 347 15.50 -6.25 6.10
N ASP A 348 15.76 -7.54 6.28
CA ASP A 348 15.12 -8.33 7.35
C ASP A 348 15.65 -7.94 8.74
N GLN A 349 16.94 -7.61 8.84
CA GLN A 349 17.51 -7.03 10.07
C GLN A 349 16.89 -5.66 10.37
N ALA A 350 16.67 -4.82 9.35
CA ALA A 350 16.01 -3.53 9.53
C ALA A 350 14.55 -3.69 10.01
N VAL A 351 13.80 -4.62 9.41
CA VAL A 351 12.42 -4.95 9.80
C VAL A 351 12.33 -5.46 11.25
N ALA A 352 13.30 -6.27 11.67
CA ALA A 352 13.36 -6.77 13.05
C ALA A 352 13.63 -5.64 14.06
N GLU A 353 14.46 -4.66 13.70
CA GLU A 353 14.92 -3.59 14.61
C GLU A 353 13.99 -2.38 14.66
N VAL A 354 13.43 -1.95 13.54
CA VAL A 354 12.64 -0.72 13.47
C VAL A 354 11.25 -0.97 14.05
N LYS A 355 11.00 -0.40 15.23
CA LYS A 355 9.71 -0.43 15.95
C LYS A 355 9.37 0.96 16.45
N LEU A 356 8.10 1.35 16.36
CA LEU A 356 7.65 2.64 16.88
C LEU A 356 7.98 2.76 18.38
N PRO A 357 8.39 3.96 18.85
CA PRO A 357 8.67 4.19 20.26
C PRO A 357 7.40 4.09 21.12
N GLU A 358 7.54 3.80 22.41
CA GLU A 358 6.43 3.64 23.37
C GLU A 358 5.38 4.76 23.32
N ARG A 359 5.83 6.00 23.15
CA ARG A 359 4.94 7.18 23.09
C ARG A 359 3.99 7.16 21.88
N LEU A 360 4.32 6.43 20.82
CA LEU A 360 3.57 6.39 19.56
C LEU A 360 2.86 5.05 19.35
N LYS A 361 3.51 3.93 19.71
CA LYS A 361 3.05 2.59 19.33
C LYS A 361 1.68 2.21 19.93
N ASN A 362 1.30 2.81 21.06
CA ASN A 362 0.06 2.51 21.78
C ASN A 362 -1.06 3.53 21.49
N LEU A 363 -0.81 4.54 20.65
CA LEU A 363 -1.85 5.49 20.24
C LEU A 363 -2.84 4.78 19.32
N ASP A 364 -4.14 4.92 19.59
CA ASP A 364 -5.23 4.28 18.86
C ASP A 364 -5.21 4.62 17.36
N TYR A 365 -4.93 5.89 17.02
CA TYR A 365 -4.81 6.37 15.64
C TYR A 365 -3.50 6.02 14.93
N LEU A 366 -2.60 5.27 15.58
CA LEU A 366 -1.37 4.73 14.98
C LEU A 366 -1.29 3.21 15.05
N GLN A 367 -2.40 2.53 15.35
CA GLN A 367 -2.45 1.07 15.25
C GLN A 367 -2.31 0.64 13.78
N GLU A 368 -1.63 -0.48 13.54
CA GLU A 368 -1.32 -1.01 12.19
C GLU A 368 -2.52 -1.70 11.53
N ASN A 369 -3.68 -1.04 11.50
CA ASN A 369 -4.94 -1.62 11.04
C ASN A 369 -5.03 -1.63 9.51
N TYR A 370 -4.25 -0.78 8.84
CA TYR A 370 -4.19 -0.61 7.39
C TYR A 370 -2.75 -0.70 6.89
N GLY A 371 -1.90 0.29 7.19
CA GLY A 371 -0.46 0.22 6.96
C GLY A 371 0.27 -0.58 8.05
N LYS A 372 1.52 -0.96 7.76
CA LYS A 372 2.44 -1.57 8.74
C LYS A 372 3.82 -0.93 8.67
N VAL A 373 4.48 -0.84 9.82
CA VAL A 373 5.87 -0.43 9.99
C VAL A 373 6.78 -1.36 9.20
N GLU A 374 6.58 -2.68 9.28
CA GLU A 374 7.39 -3.64 8.52
C GLU A 374 7.33 -3.37 7.01
N TRP A 375 6.13 -3.20 6.45
CA TRP A 375 5.96 -2.94 5.02
C TRP A 375 6.62 -1.61 4.63
N SER A 376 6.45 -0.59 5.48
CA SER A 376 7.08 0.71 5.28
C SER A 376 8.60 0.64 5.29
N VAL A 377 9.19 -0.12 6.22
CA VAL A 377 10.64 -0.37 6.26
C VAL A 377 11.09 -1.03 4.96
N ARG A 378 10.39 -2.07 4.49
CA ARG A 378 10.72 -2.75 3.23
C ARG A 378 10.66 -1.81 2.03
N GLY A 379 9.61 -1.01 1.90
CA GLY A 379 9.44 -0.05 0.81
C GLY A 379 10.51 1.03 0.81
N ILE A 380 10.77 1.66 1.97
CA ILE A 380 11.81 2.68 2.13
C ILE A 380 13.19 2.09 1.83
N TYR A 381 13.47 0.90 2.36
CA TYR A 381 14.74 0.20 2.14
C TYR A 381 14.96 -0.11 0.66
N HIS A 382 13.94 -0.62 -0.03
CA HIS A 382 14.01 -0.89 -1.46
C HIS A 382 14.19 0.39 -2.28
N GLY A 383 13.48 1.48 -1.93
CA GLY A 383 13.60 2.77 -2.62
C GLY A 383 15.01 3.36 -2.59
N TYR A 384 15.77 3.13 -1.50
CA TYR A 384 17.15 3.61 -1.39
C TYR A 384 18.22 2.62 -1.88
N LYS A 385 18.04 1.31 -1.61
CA LYS A 385 19.09 0.30 -1.88
C LYS A 385 18.88 -0.43 -3.22
N GLY A 386 17.65 -0.45 -3.75
CA GLY A 386 17.29 -1.29 -4.89
C GLY A 386 17.18 -2.78 -4.52
N TRP A 387 17.46 -3.66 -5.48
CA TRP A 387 17.27 -5.10 -5.33
C TRP A 387 18.51 -5.87 -4.84
N TYR A 388 19.72 -5.39 -5.16
CA TYR A 388 20.95 -6.09 -4.85
C TYR A 388 21.43 -5.77 -3.43
N ASP A 389 21.62 -6.79 -2.61
CA ASP A 389 21.97 -6.63 -1.20
C ASP A 389 23.47 -6.52 -0.94
N GLY A 390 24.31 -6.80 -1.94
CA GLY A 390 25.77 -6.85 -1.83
C GLY A 390 26.33 -8.26 -1.60
N ASP A 391 25.45 -9.26 -1.38
CA ASP A 391 25.85 -10.66 -1.27
C ASP A 391 26.00 -11.25 -2.68
N GLY A 392 27.17 -11.81 -2.99
CA GLY A 392 27.43 -12.42 -4.29
C GLY A 392 26.43 -13.52 -4.68
N THR A 393 25.80 -14.19 -3.71
CA THR A 393 24.76 -15.20 -3.96
C THR A 393 23.52 -14.60 -4.61
N GLY A 394 23.14 -13.37 -4.24
CA GLY A 394 21.94 -12.69 -4.73
C GLY A 394 22.09 -12.05 -6.11
N LEU A 395 23.31 -12.00 -6.67
CA LEU A 395 23.57 -11.28 -7.92
C LEU A 395 23.03 -12.02 -9.15
N TYR A 396 23.16 -13.34 -9.17
CA TYR A 396 22.68 -14.22 -10.26
C TYR A 396 22.08 -15.50 -9.68
N PRO A 397 20.96 -15.42 -8.94
CA PRO A 397 20.37 -16.59 -8.32
C PRO A 397 19.89 -17.58 -9.39
N LEU A 398 20.03 -18.87 -9.10
CA LEU A 398 19.39 -19.91 -9.90
C LEU A 398 17.86 -19.83 -9.76
N PRO A 399 17.09 -20.43 -10.69
CA PRO A 399 15.66 -20.62 -10.48
C PRO A 399 15.40 -21.25 -9.11
N PRO A 400 14.37 -20.81 -8.36
CA PRO A 400 14.12 -21.31 -7.00
C PRO A 400 13.99 -22.83 -6.92
N SER A 401 13.46 -23.47 -7.98
CA SER A 401 13.34 -24.92 -8.10
C SER A 401 14.66 -25.68 -7.97
N HIS A 402 15.79 -25.12 -8.43
CA HIS A 402 17.09 -25.78 -8.32
C HIS A 402 17.49 -25.98 -6.86
N ARG A 403 17.45 -24.90 -6.07
CA ARG A 403 17.79 -24.93 -4.65
C ARG A 403 16.78 -25.78 -3.88
N SER A 404 15.49 -25.62 -4.17
CA SER A 404 14.43 -26.33 -3.45
C SER A 404 14.47 -27.84 -3.66
N ARG A 405 14.79 -28.33 -4.87
CA ARG A 405 14.99 -29.77 -5.10
C ARG A 405 16.18 -30.35 -4.32
N GLU A 406 17.28 -29.61 -4.22
CA GLU A 406 18.44 -30.02 -3.41
C GLU A 406 18.10 -30.05 -1.91
N LEU A 407 17.38 -29.05 -1.40
CA LEU A 407 16.92 -29.04 0.00
C LEU A 407 15.99 -30.22 0.30
N VAL A 408 15.05 -30.53 -0.59
CA VAL A 408 14.16 -31.69 -0.46
C VAL A 408 14.96 -33.00 -0.49
N ALA A 409 15.94 -33.13 -1.38
CA ALA A 409 16.80 -34.30 -1.44
C ALA A 409 17.61 -34.49 -0.16
N LEU A 410 18.19 -33.41 0.39
CA LEU A 410 18.91 -33.41 1.66
C LEU A 410 18.02 -33.79 2.85
N ALA A 411 16.75 -33.38 2.84
CA ALA A 411 15.77 -33.75 3.84
C ALA A 411 15.29 -35.22 3.73
N GLY A 412 15.70 -35.95 2.69
CA GLY A 412 15.27 -37.33 2.43
C GLY A 412 13.92 -37.44 1.72
N GLY A 413 13.47 -36.38 1.04
CA GLY A 413 12.24 -36.36 0.24
C GLY A 413 11.16 -35.43 0.79
N ALA A 414 10.16 -35.14 -0.06
CA ALA A 414 9.09 -34.17 0.23
C ALA A 414 8.29 -34.52 1.49
N ASN A 415 8.02 -35.83 1.69
CA ASN A 415 7.32 -36.31 2.88
C ASN A 415 8.01 -35.89 4.19
N ASN A 416 9.34 -35.91 4.28
CA ASN A 416 10.02 -35.52 5.52
C ASN A 416 9.89 -34.01 5.79
N VAL A 417 9.93 -33.18 4.74
CA VAL A 417 9.72 -31.73 4.86
C VAL A 417 8.29 -31.44 5.31
N LEU A 418 7.30 -32.08 4.68
CA LEU A 418 5.89 -31.86 5.02
C LEU A 418 5.50 -32.44 6.38
N ALA A 419 6.11 -33.55 6.82
CA ALA A 419 5.92 -34.07 8.18
C ALA A 419 6.33 -33.02 9.21
N ARG A 420 7.49 -32.36 9.00
CA ARG A 420 7.92 -31.26 9.87
C ARG A 420 7.02 -30.04 9.77
N ALA A 421 6.54 -29.70 8.57
CA ALA A 421 5.59 -28.60 8.39
C ALA A 421 4.28 -28.85 9.17
N ILE A 422 3.76 -30.09 9.15
CA ILE A 422 2.57 -30.49 9.91
C ILE A 422 2.82 -30.40 11.42
N GLU A 423 3.99 -30.82 11.92
CA GLU A 423 4.34 -30.66 13.34
C GLU A 423 4.33 -29.18 13.77
N LEU A 424 4.94 -28.31 12.97
CA LEU A 424 4.98 -26.87 13.21
C LEU A 424 3.57 -26.26 13.17
N GLN A 425 2.74 -26.67 12.20
CA GLN A 425 1.36 -26.23 12.12
C GLN A 425 0.57 -26.60 13.38
N LYS A 426 0.75 -27.82 13.89
CA LYS A 426 0.11 -28.26 15.15
C LYS A 426 0.61 -27.48 16.37
N ALA A 427 1.85 -27.00 16.34
CA ALA A 427 2.42 -26.13 17.36
C ALA A 427 2.00 -24.65 17.23
N GLY A 428 1.24 -24.29 16.20
CA GLY A 428 0.83 -22.90 15.91
C GLY A 428 1.90 -22.07 15.17
N GLU A 429 3.01 -22.68 14.76
CA GLU A 429 4.11 -22.04 14.02
C GLU A 429 3.78 -21.94 12.52
N HIS A 430 2.65 -21.30 12.20
CA HIS A 430 2.08 -21.28 10.85
C HIS A 430 3.00 -20.64 9.81
N GLN A 431 3.70 -19.55 10.14
CA GLN A 431 4.60 -18.88 9.19
C GLN A 431 5.75 -19.79 8.75
N LEU A 432 6.37 -20.53 9.67
CA LEU A 432 7.45 -21.46 9.33
C LEU A 432 6.91 -22.69 8.58
N CYS A 433 5.69 -23.14 8.90
CA CYS A 433 4.99 -24.16 8.11
C CYS A 433 4.84 -23.73 6.64
N LEU A 434 4.44 -22.48 6.37
CA LEU A 434 4.33 -21.95 5.00
C LEU A 434 5.67 -22.01 4.26
N GLU A 435 6.76 -21.60 4.91
CA GLU A 435 8.10 -21.57 4.32
C GLU A 435 8.59 -22.98 3.96
N LEU A 436 8.32 -23.98 4.80
CA LEU A 436 8.63 -25.38 4.48
C LEU A 436 7.77 -25.93 3.34
N CYS A 437 6.47 -25.59 3.30
CA CYS A 437 5.61 -25.98 2.18
C CYS A 437 6.08 -25.35 0.86
N GLU A 438 6.53 -24.09 0.89
CA GLU A 438 7.07 -23.37 -0.27
C GLU A 438 8.30 -24.08 -0.85
N VAL A 439 9.18 -24.63 -0.01
CA VAL A 439 10.32 -25.45 -0.47
C VAL A 439 9.83 -26.66 -1.27
N VAL A 440 8.78 -27.34 -0.82
CA VAL A 440 8.22 -28.50 -1.55
C VAL A 440 7.54 -28.07 -2.85
N ILE A 441 6.72 -27.02 -2.81
CA ILE A 441 6.00 -26.50 -3.99
C ILE A 441 6.97 -26.00 -5.06
N GLN A 442 8.06 -25.32 -4.69
CA GLN A 442 9.07 -24.89 -5.67
C GLN A 442 9.84 -26.08 -6.26
N ALA A 443 10.01 -27.16 -5.50
CA ALA A 443 10.65 -28.37 -5.99
C ALA A 443 9.74 -29.17 -6.95
N ASN A 444 8.44 -29.24 -6.62
CA ASN A 444 7.37 -29.87 -7.38
C ASN A 444 6.07 -29.04 -7.29
N PRO A 445 5.79 -28.17 -8.28
CA PRO A 445 4.59 -27.33 -8.28
C PRO A 445 3.25 -28.08 -8.36
N GLY A 446 3.28 -29.40 -8.61
CA GLY A 446 2.09 -30.25 -8.61
C GLY A 446 1.80 -30.94 -7.27
N ASP A 447 2.59 -30.69 -6.22
CA ASP A 447 2.42 -31.35 -4.92
C ASP A 447 1.19 -30.82 -4.17
N ARG A 448 0.07 -31.51 -4.32
CA ARG A 448 -1.24 -31.06 -3.80
C ARG A 448 -1.28 -31.00 -2.28
N LEU A 449 -0.60 -31.93 -1.62
CA LEU A 449 -0.59 -31.97 -0.16
C LEU A 449 0.17 -30.77 0.40
N ALA A 450 1.31 -30.38 -0.21
CA ALA A 450 2.02 -29.16 0.17
C ALA A 450 1.14 -27.92 0.02
N HIS A 451 0.42 -27.79 -1.11
CA HIS A 451 -0.56 -26.72 -1.34
C HIS A 451 -1.67 -26.73 -0.27
N ARG A 452 -2.22 -27.90 0.07
CA ARG A 452 -3.29 -28.00 1.08
C ARG A 452 -2.80 -27.61 2.49
N ILE A 453 -1.63 -28.08 2.91
CA ILE A 453 -1.06 -27.71 4.23
C ILE A 453 -0.78 -26.21 4.28
N LYS A 454 -0.23 -25.64 3.20
CA LYS A 454 0.05 -24.21 3.08
C LYS A 454 -1.23 -23.37 3.16
N ALA A 455 -2.28 -23.76 2.42
CA ALA A 455 -3.58 -23.12 2.49
C ALA A 455 -4.09 -23.04 3.93
N GLU A 456 -4.18 -24.16 4.64
CA GLU A 456 -4.73 -24.16 6.01
C GLU A 456 -3.93 -23.28 6.97
N SER A 457 -2.61 -23.19 6.83
CA SER A 457 -1.79 -22.27 7.64
C SER A 457 -2.00 -20.80 7.26
N LEU A 458 -2.22 -20.46 5.98
CA LEU A 458 -2.59 -19.10 5.55
C LEU A 458 -3.91 -18.67 6.16
N LYS A 459 -4.88 -19.60 6.24
CA LYS A 459 -6.16 -19.36 6.90
C LYS A 459 -5.98 -19.03 8.38
N GLN A 460 -5.14 -19.76 9.11
CA GLN A 460 -4.85 -19.47 10.52
C GLN A 460 -4.21 -18.07 10.69
N LEU A 461 -3.24 -17.73 9.84
CA LEU A 461 -2.57 -16.43 9.89
C LEU A 461 -3.52 -15.26 9.60
N ALA A 462 -4.48 -15.43 8.68
CA ALA A 462 -5.48 -14.40 8.36
C ALA A 462 -6.24 -13.92 9.60
N PHE A 463 -6.54 -14.80 10.56
CA PHE A 463 -7.27 -14.45 11.80
C PHE A 463 -6.37 -14.00 12.95
N SER A 464 -5.04 -14.07 12.79
CA SER A 464 -4.08 -13.77 13.86
C SER A 464 -3.56 -12.33 13.85
N ILE A 465 -3.61 -11.63 12.71
CA ILE A 465 -3.05 -10.28 12.55
C ILE A 465 -4.19 -9.27 12.32
N PRO A 466 -4.40 -8.29 13.22
CA PRO A 466 -5.50 -7.32 13.12
C PRO A 466 -5.18 -6.21 12.10
N ASN A 467 -5.08 -6.57 10.82
CA ASN A 467 -4.83 -5.66 9.72
C ASN A 467 -5.67 -6.06 8.49
N LEU A 468 -6.47 -5.13 7.97
CA LEU A 468 -7.45 -5.41 6.91
C LEU A 468 -6.79 -5.92 5.63
N ASN A 469 -5.66 -5.32 5.25
CA ASN A 469 -4.91 -5.71 4.05
C ASN A 469 -4.28 -7.10 4.22
N THR A 470 -3.73 -7.38 5.41
CA THR A 470 -3.12 -8.67 5.75
C THR A 470 -4.14 -9.80 5.66
N PHE A 471 -5.34 -9.58 6.20
CA PHE A 471 -6.46 -10.52 6.07
C PHE A 471 -6.78 -10.81 4.61
N GLY A 472 -6.89 -9.77 3.78
CA GLY A 472 -7.15 -9.91 2.36
C GLY A 472 -6.05 -10.67 1.62
N PHE A 473 -4.78 -10.30 1.81
CA PHE A 473 -3.66 -11.01 1.19
C PHE A 473 -3.61 -12.49 1.57
N TYR A 474 -3.78 -12.84 2.84
CA TYR A 474 -3.80 -14.23 3.26
C TYR A 474 -5.03 -14.99 2.76
N ARG A 475 -6.19 -14.35 2.68
CA ARG A 475 -7.39 -14.96 2.07
C ARG A 475 -7.21 -15.24 0.58
N SER A 476 -6.60 -14.31 -0.16
CA SER A 476 -6.26 -14.50 -1.57
C SER A 476 -5.24 -15.62 -1.77
N ALA A 477 -4.17 -15.62 -0.98
CA ALA A 477 -3.16 -16.67 -1.02
C ALA A 477 -3.77 -18.03 -0.69
N TYR A 478 -4.59 -18.13 0.37
CA TYR A 478 -5.34 -19.34 0.70
C TYR A 478 -6.12 -19.86 -0.50
N ALA A 479 -6.88 -18.99 -1.16
CA ALA A 479 -7.75 -19.40 -2.25
C ALA A 479 -6.96 -19.93 -3.46
N LEU A 480 -5.80 -19.35 -3.76
CA LEU A 480 -4.91 -19.83 -4.81
C LEU A 480 -4.26 -21.17 -4.45
N GLU A 481 -3.80 -21.35 -3.21
CA GLU A 481 -3.23 -22.62 -2.74
C GLU A 481 -4.29 -23.73 -2.71
N MET A 482 -5.51 -23.42 -2.27
CA MET A 482 -6.66 -24.32 -2.31
C MET A 482 -7.01 -24.74 -3.73
N GLN A 483 -7.04 -23.79 -4.66
CA GLN A 483 -7.26 -24.08 -6.07
C GLN A 483 -6.20 -25.03 -6.62
N ALA A 484 -4.92 -24.81 -6.32
CA ALA A 484 -3.83 -25.68 -6.76
C ALA A 484 -3.92 -27.09 -6.13
N ALA A 485 -4.34 -27.20 -4.88
CA ALA A 485 -4.55 -28.49 -4.22
C ALA A 485 -5.69 -29.32 -4.86
N GLU A 486 -6.74 -28.67 -5.37
CA GLU A 486 -7.94 -29.33 -5.91
C GLU A 486 -7.89 -29.55 -7.43
N GLN A 487 -7.22 -28.70 -8.21
CA GLN A 487 -7.17 -28.77 -9.69
C GLN A 487 -6.38 -29.96 -10.25
N GLY A 488 -5.94 -30.87 -9.40
CA GLY A 488 -5.37 -32.14 -9.82
C GLY A 488 -6.36 -33.32 -9.86
N GLU A 489 -7.57 -33.24 -9.31
CA GLU A 489 -8.56 -34.28 -9.60
C GLU A 489 -8.93 -34.18 -11.09
N PRO A 490 -8.64 -35.18 -11.94
CA PRO A 490 -9.30 -35.21 -13.23
C PRO A 490 -10.80 -35.24 -12.93
N LYS A 491 -11.51 -34.18 -13.34
CA LYS A 491 -12.95 -34.29 -13.48
C LYS A 491 -13.14 -35.36 -14.56
N ASP A 492 -13.66 -36.51 -14.16
CA ASP A 492 -14.19 -37.49 -15.10
C ASP A 492 -15.27 -36.76 -15.93
N GLU A 493 -14.89 -36.34 -17.14
CA GLU A 493 -15.82 -36.03 -18.24
C GLU A 493 -15.87 -37.21 -19.21
#